data_AF-A0A1C1CRD1-F1
#
_entry.id   AF-A0A1C1CRD1-F1
#
_cell.length_a   1.000
_cell.length_b   1.000
_cell.length_c   1.000
_cell.angle_alpha   90.00
_cell.angle_beta   90.00
_cell.angle_gamma   90.00
#
_symmetry.space_group_name_H-M   'P 1'
#
loop_
_entity.id
_entity.type
_entity.pdbx_description
1 polymer ?
#
loop_
_entity_poly.entity_id
_entity_poly.type
_entity_poly.pdbx_seq_one_letter_code
_entity_poly.pdbx_strand_id
1 'polypeptide(L)' 'MSAPNQGRQSPDPERQTGAQQGDHPSQPGSGKLDNSQSKDEGKDDQTSGLQSNPKHILEDHAETKTAKGTSADAAKTS' A
#
# COMPACT_ATOMS: atom_id res chain seq x y z
N MET A 1 10.43 30.88 44.29
CA MET A 1 9.78 29.55 44.26
C MET A 1 10.32 28.79 43.05
N SER A 2 11.33 27.93 43.21
CA SER A 2 11.81 27.10 42.10
C SER A 2 10.85 25.92 41.92
N ALA A 3 10.59 25.50 40.67
CA ALA A 3 9.65 24.41 40.40
C ALA A 3 10.14 23.12 41.11
N PRO A 4 9.27 22.37 41.80
CA PRO A 4 9.67 21.28 42.70
C PRO A 4 10.33 20.07 42.04
N ASN A 5 10.65 20.11 40.74
CA ASN A 5 11.43 19.11 40.02
C ASN A 5 12.06 19.73 38.75
N GLN A 6 12.89 20.77 38.90
CA GLN A 6 13.81 21.14 37.83
C GLN A 6 14.84 20.03 37.66
N GLY A 7 14.98 19.48 36.46
CA GLY A 7 15.93 18.40 36.17
C GLY A 7 15.34 16.98 36.06
N ARG A 8 14.07 16.82 35.64
CA ARG A 8 13.60 15.51 35.15
C ARG A 8 14.41 15.11 33.90
N GLN A 9 15.53 14.44 34.11
CA GLN A 9 16.26 13.74 33.06
C GLN A 9 15.52 12.43 32.79
N SER A 10 15.17 12.19 31.53
CA SER A 10 14.68 10.89 31.10
C SER A 10 15.70 9.81 31.51
N PRO A 11 15.25 8.63 31.99
CA PRO A 11 16.17 7.52 32.22
C PRO A 11 16.89 7.22 30.91
N ASP A 12 18.16 6.80 31.01
CA ASP A 12 18.91 6.35 29.84
C ASP A 12 18.11 5.27 29.09
N PRO A 13 18.25 5.15 27.75
CA PRO A 13 17.44 4.23 26.95
C PRO A 13 17.40 2.81 27.52
N GLU A 14 18.51 2.31 28.09
CA GLU A 14 18.63 0.98 28.71
C GLU A 14 17.84 0.82 30.02
N ARG A 15 17.46 1.94 30.65
CA ARG A 15 16.68 2.03 31.89
C ARG A 15 15.24 2.43 31.65
N GLN A 16 14.88 2.81 30.42
CA GLN A 16 13.47 2.89 30.05
C GLN A 16 12.90 1.48 30.01
N THR A 17 11.64 1.30 30.42
CA THR A 17 10.98 -0.01 30.40
C THR A 17 9.57 0.16 29.86
N GLY A 18 9.10 -0.78 29.03
CA GLY A 18 7.72 -0.83 28.53
C GLY A 18 7.54 -0.30 27.10
N ALA A 19 6.30 0.03 26.74
CA ALA A 19 5.84 0.37 25.38
C ALA A 19 6.58 1.53 24.67
N GLN A 20 7.50 2.21 25.35
CA GLN A 20 8.32 3.29 24.80
C GLN A 20 9.66 2.79 24.21
N GLN A 21 10.10 1.57 24.52
CA GLN A 21 11.42 1.04 24.10
C GLN A 21 11.45 0.35 22.74
N GLY A 22 10.30 -0.02 22.15
CA GLY A 22 10.30 -0.65 20.83
C GLY A 22 9.21 -1.68 20.58
N ASP A 23 8.50 -2.14 21.62
CA ASP A 23 7.31 -2.97 21.41
C ASP A 23 6.12 -2.07 21.05
N HIS A 24 6.02 -1.78 19.75
CA HIS A 24 4.71 -1.47 19.17
C HIS A 24 3.77 -2.64 19.51
N PRO A 25 2.54 -2.40 20.02
CA PRO A 25 1.60 -3.46 20.38
C PRO A 25 1.25 -4.38 19.20
N SER A 26 1.52 -3.91 17.98
CA SER A 26 1.52 -4.66 16.74
C SER A 26 2.91 -4.55 16.11
N GLN A 27 3.71 -5.63 16.08
CA GLN A 27 4.99 -5.57 15.40
C GLN A 27 4.77 -5.13 13.93
N PRO A 28 5.60 -4.22 13.39
CA PRO A 28 5.56 -3.90 11.97
C PRO A 28 5.75 -5.20 11.16
N GLY A 29 4.72 -5.63 10.44
CA GLY A 29 4.74 -6.88 9.65
C GLY A 29 4.19 -8.13 10.35
N SER A 30 3.78 -8.09 11.63
CA SER A 30 3.10 -9.24 12.28
C SER A 30 1.61 -9.33 11.99
N GLY A 31 1.05 -8.37 11.26
CA GLY A 31 -0.28 -8.51 10.68
C GLY A 31 -0.23 -9.64 9.66
N LYS A 32 -0.66 -10.84 10.04
CA LYS A 32 -0.85 -11.93 9.09
C LYS A 32 -1.76 -11.40 7.99
N LEU A 33 -1.23 -11.28 6.77
CA LEU A 33 -2.06 -11.03 5.61
C LEU A 33 -2.88 -12.30 5.45
N ASP A 34 -4.10 -12.30 5.97
CA ASP A 34 -5.01 -13.41 5.72
C ASP A 34 -5.18 -13.51 4.18
N ASN A 35 -4.87 -14.67 3.61
CA ASN A 35 -4.95 -14.94 2.18
C ASN A 35 -6.10 -15.93 1.90
N SER A 36 -7.05 -16.04 2.84
CA SER A 36 -8.24 -16.85 2.65
C SER A 36 -9.11 -16.29 1.52
N GLN A 37 -9.76 -17.20 0.81
CA GLN A 37 -10.71 -16.87 -0.26
C GLN A 37 -11.87 -15.99 0.24
N SER A 38 -12.22 -16.05 1.54
CA SER A 38 -13.27 -15.20 2.11
C SER A 38 -12.95 -13.71 2.08
N LYS A 39 -11.70 -13.32 1.82
CA LYS A 39 -11.35 -11.91 1.59
C LYS A 39 -11.82 -11.36 0.25
N ASP A 40 -12.05 -12.24 -0.71
CA ASP A 40 -12.52 -11.89 -2.03
C ASP A 40 -14.06 -11.95 -2.13
N GLU A 41 -14.73 -12.56 -1.15
CA GLU A 41 -16.18 -12.59 -1.06
C GLU A 41 -16.77 -11.18 -1.02
N GLY A 42 -17.62 -10.85 -1.99
CA GLY A 42 -18.27 -9.55 -2.11
C GLY A 42 -17.43 -8.43 -2.74
N LYS A 43 -16.21 -8.70 -3.24
CA LYS A 43 -15.41 -7.68 -3.95
C LYS A 43 -16.12 -7.08 -5.16
N ASP A 44 -16.83 -7.92 -5.91
CA ASP A 44 -17.58 -7.46 -7.08
C ASP A 44 -18.73 -6.54 -6.66
N ASP A 45 -19.44 -6.87 -5.58
CA ASP A 45 -20.50 -6.03 -5.03
C ASP A 45 -19.97 -4.68 -4.52
N GLN A 46 -18.76 -4.65 -3.94
CA GLN A 46 -18.12 -3.41 -3.47
C GLN A 46 -17.83 -2.42 -4.60
N THR A 47 -17.61 -2.92 -5.81
CA THR A 47 -17.35 -2.09 -6.99
C THR A 47 -18.58 -1.92 -7.88
N SER A 48 -19.66 -2.66 -7.58
CA SER A 48 -20.92 -2.58 -8.31
C SER A 48 -21.52 -1.17 -8.20
N GLY A 49 -21.60 -0.47 -9.33
CA GLY A 49 -22.06 0.92 -9.41
C GLY A 49 -20.97 1.98 -9.44
N LEU A 50 -19.70 1.62 -9.24
CA LEU A 50 -18.59 2.51 -9.57
C LEU A 50 -18.38 2.49 -11.09
N GLN A 51 -18.57 3.64 -11.73
CA GLN A 51 -18.26 3.78 -13.14
C GLN A 51 -16.74 3.84 -13.34
N SER A 52 -16.24 3.15 -14.36
CA SER A 52 -14.82 3.26 -14.75
C SER A 52 -14.44 4.71 -15.01
N ASN A 53 -13.20 5.06 -14.67
CA ASN A 53 -12.66 6.38 -14.96
C ASN A 53 -12.78 6.69 -16.47
N PRO A 54 -13.09 7.94 -16.84
CA PRO A 54 -13.18 8.35 -18.23
C PRO A 54 -11.83 8.15 -18.94
N LYS A 55 -11.89 7.84 -20.25
CA LYS A 55 -10.72 7.63 -21.10
C LYS A 55 -9.79 8.85 -21.01
N HIS A 56 -8.50 8.60 -20.81
CA HIS A 56 -7.53 9.68 -20.69
C HIS A 56 -7.27 10.32 -22.07
N ILE A 57 -7.05 11.63 -22.13
CA ILE A 57 -6.87 12.37 -23.40
C ILE A 57 -5.69 11.88 -24.25
N LEU A 58 -4.72 11.20 -23.63
CA LEU A 58 -3.54 10.64 -24.29
C LEU A 58 -3.64 9.15 -24.54
N GLU A 59 -4.72 8.48 -24.16
CA GLU A 59 -4.82 7.03 -24.18
C GLU A 59 -4.67 6.46 -25.60
N ASP A 60 -5.36 7.04 -26.59
CA ASP A 60 -5.20 6.64 -28.00
C ASP A 60 -3.78 6.87 -28.52
N HIS A 61 -3.17 7.98 -28.10
CA HIS A 61 -1.80 8.31 -28.50
C HIS A 61 -0.76 7.43 -27.80
N ALA A 62 -1.04 6.98 -26.57
CA ALA A 62 -0.22 6.01 -25.86
C ALA A 62 -0.33 4.66 -26.54
N GLU A 63 -1.55 4.14 -26.75
CA GLU A 63 -1.80 2.86 -27.43
C GLU A 63 -1.11 2.81 -28.81
N THR A 64 -1.25 3.84 -29.64
CA THR A 64 -0.61 3.88 -30.96
C THR A 64 0.92 3.93 -30.91
N LYS A 65 1.50 4.53 -29.87
CA LYS A 65 2.97 4.64 -29.71
C LYS A 65 3.58 3.43 -29.00
N THR A 66 2.84 2.78 -28.11
CA THR A 66 3.30 1.62 -27.33
C THR A 66 2.85 0.29 -27.93
N ALA A 67 1.97 0.29 -28.93
CA ALA A 67 1.64 -0.90 -29.72
C ALA A 67 2.87 -1.38 -30.49
N LYS A 68 3.70 -2.16 -29.80
CA LYS A 68 4.82 -2.88 -30.38
C LYS A 68 4.32 -4.25 -30.86
N GLY A 69 4.07 -4.38 -32.16
CA GLY A 69 4.34 -5.62 -32.89
C GLY A 69 3.21 -6.61 -33.17
N THR A 70 1.94 -6.38 -32.82
CA THR A 70 0.88 -7.35 -33.13
C THR A 70 0.36 -7.34 -34.58
N SER A 71 0.79 -6.39 -35.42
CA SER A 71 0.41 -6.34 -36.84
C SER A 71 1.56 -6.65 -37.83
N ALA A 72 2.79 -6.82 -37.36
CA ALA A 72 3.94 -7.09 -38.24
C ALA A 72 4.33 -8.59 -38.31
N ASP A 73 3.87 -9.43 -37.38
CA ASP A 73 4.25 -10.85 -37.33
C ASP A 73 3.27 -11.79 -38.08
N ALA A 74 2.01 -11.36 -38.27
CA ALA A 74 0.99 -12.18 -38.94
C ALA A 74 1.11 -12.23 -40.48
N ALA A 75 1.96 -11.40 -41.10
CA ALA A 75 2.06 -11.29 -42.56
C ALA A 75 3.28 -12.04 -43.17
N LYS A 76 4.04 -12.79 -42.38
CA LYS A 76 5.25 -13.52 -42.84
C LYS A 76 5.10 -15.04 -42.91
N THR A 77 3.92 -15.59 -42.62
CA THR A 77 3.66 -17.03 -42.58
C THR A 77 2.49 -17.44 -43.48
N SER A 78 2.48 -17.04 -44.75
CA SER A 78 1.70 -17.69 -45.82
C SER A 78 2.24 -17.29 -47.19
#